data_AF-A0A949Q3P4-F1
#
_entry.id   AF-A0A949Q3P4-F1
#
_cell.length_a   1.000
_cell.length_b   1.000
_cell.length_c   1.000
_cell.angle_alpha   90.00
_cell.angle_beta   90.00
_cell.angle_gamma   90.00
#
_symmetry.space_group_name_H-M   'P 1'
#
loop_
_entity.id
_entity.type
_entity.pdbx_description
1 polymer ?
#
loop_
_entity_poly.entity_id
_entity_poly.type
_entity_poly.pdbx_seq_one_letter_code
_entity_poly.pdbx_strand_id
1 'polypeptide(L)'
;MFAKALSCAHDDALALPTLKGFAVLLAAEGLHNEASICVHRAVNCYLHNGWQIKTDLEQLLNQPWYNHQVNTELLTSFILQRSQNAADYLFGERVQKLALVQNIHAGNRGFHAWVSRNQSLSVRMKLWSDKLPLSPGDYVQLTIAEEDQSVVAVAPAQAQPLTDAGEIEDILRVTEKGFAFVGDTFVPKDLVPAGMDGQKVHVVRVVELDKTKNRYGWRALKVIIS
;
A
#
# COMPACT_ATOMS: atom_id res chain seq x y z
N MET A 1 -13.08 -11.06 6.42
CA MET A 1 -11.68 -11.53 6.57
C MET A 1 -11.43 -12.86 5.83
N PHE A 2 -12.21 -13.93 6.06
CA PHE A 2 -12.06 -15.23 5.37
C PHE A 2 -12.05 -15.15 3.84
N ALA A 3 -13.03 -14.49 3.22
CA ALA A 3 -13.08 -14.34 1.76
C ALA A 3 -11.82 -13.65 1.19
N LYS A 4 -11.31 -12.61 1.85
CA LYS A 4 -10.06 -11.95 1.42
C LYS A 4 -8.85 -12.87 1.56
N ALA A 5 -8.73 -13.60 2.67
CA ALA A 5 -7.65 -14.57 2.87
C ALA A 5 -7.66 -15.66 1.79
N LEU A 6 -8.84 -16.20 1.43
CA LEU A 6 -8.96 -17.18 0.36
C LEU A 6 -8.71 -16.59 -1.03
N SER A 7 -9.06 -15.32 -1.28
CA SER A 7 -8.74 -14.64 -2.55
C SER A 7 -7.25 -14.44 -2.78
N CYS A 8 -6.45 -14.41 -1.70
CA CYS A 8 -5.00 -14.22 -1.76
C CYS A 8 -4.22 -15.54 -1.67
N ALA A 9 -4.89 -16.65 -1.32
CA ALA A 9 -4.24 -17.95 -1.20
C ALA A 9 -4.03 -18.55 -2.60
N HIS A 10 -2.76 -18.77 -2.95
CA HIS A 10 -2.37 -19.39 -4.21
C HIS A 10 -2.23 -20.92 -4.10
N ASP A 11 -2.24 -21.45 -2.87
CA ASP A 11 -2.12 -22.87 -2.55
C ASP A 11 -3.20 -23.27 -1.54
N ASP A 12 -3.96 -24.30 -1.89
CA ASP A 12 -5.03 -24.83 -1.05
C ASP A 12 -4.51 -25.44 0.25
N ALA A 13 -3.27 -25.97 0.27
CA ALA A 13 -2.66 -26.50 1.48
C ALA A 13 -2.50 -25.42 2.55
N LEU A 14 -2.15 -24.20 2.15
CA LEU A 14 -2.07 -23.02 3.03
C LEU A 14 -3.46 -22.46 3.37
N ALA A 15 -4.46 -22.70 2.51
CA ALA A 15 -5.83 -22.24 2.69
C ALA A 15 -6.67 -23.15 3.60
N LEU A 16 -6.23 -24.39 3.89
CA LEU A 16 -7.00 -25.40 4.62
C LEU A 16 -7.65 -24.90 5.93
N PRO A 17 -6.95 -24.20 6.85
CA PRO A 17 -7.58 -23.70 8.07
C PRO A 17 -8.67 -22.67 7.76
N THR A 18 -8.43 -21.81 6.77
CA THR A 18 -9.36 -20.77 6.33
C THR A 18 -10.59 -21.38 5.66
N LEU A 19 -10.44 -22.41 4.83
CA LEU A 19 -11.55 -23.13 4.18
C LEU A 19 -12.47 -23.80 5.21
N LYS A 20 -11.90 -24.48 6.21
CA LYS A 20 -12.67 -25.13 7.28
C LYS A 20 -13.41 -24.11 8.15
N GLY A 21 -12.71 -23.06 8.59
CA GLY A 21 -13.32 -22.00 9.40
C GLY A 21 -14.42 -21.25 8.63
N PHE A 22 -14.21 -20.98 7.34
CA PHE A 22 -15.19 -20.29 6.52
C PHE A 22 -16.43 -21.16 6.26
N ALA A 23 -16.26 -22.47 6.04
CA ALA A 23 -17.39 -23.39 5.88
C ALA A 23 -18.33 -23.37 7.10
N VAL A 24 -17.77 -23.40 8.31
CA VAL A 24 -18.55 -23.33 9.56
C VAL A 24 -19.32 -22.01 9.65
N LEU A 25 -18.65 -20.89 9.35
CA LEU A 25 -19.28 -19.57 9.38
C LEU A 25 -20.43 -19.46 8.37
N LEU A 26 -20.18 -19.90 7.12
CA LEU A 26 -21.19 -19.87 6.05
C LEU A 26 -22.39 -20.75 6.40
N ALA A 27 -22.16 -21.94 6.96
CA ALA A 27 -23.25 -22.81 7.40
C ALA A 27 -24.09 -22.16 8.51
N ALA A 28 -23.45 -21.48 9.48
CA ALA A 28 -24.14 -20.76 10.53
C ALA A 28 -25.00 -19.59 9.99
N GLU A 29 -24.60 -18.99 8.86
CA GLU A 29 -25.37 -17.96 8.14
C GLU A 29 -26.43 -18.53 7.18
N GLY A 30 -26.60 -19.86 7.11
CA GLY A 30 -27.55 -20.52 6.20
C GLY A 30 -27.06 -20.64 4.75
N LEU A 31 -25.81 -20.26 4.46
CA LEU A 31 -25.17 -20.34 3.14
C LEU A 31 -24.59 -21.74 2.91
N HIS A 32 -25.47 -22.74 2.89
CA HIS A 32 -25.09 -24.16 2.90
C HIS A 32 -24.35 -24.61 1.63
N ASN A 33 -24.69 -24.05 0.47
CA ASN A 33 -24.02 -24.41 -0.79
C ASN A 33 -22.56 -23.95 -0.77
N GLU A 34 -22.32 -22.70 -0.39
CA GLU A 34 -20.98 -22.11 -0.31
C GLU A 34 -20.14 -22.77 0.78
N ALA A 35 -20.76 -23.10 1.92
CA ALA A 35 -20.13 -23.89 2.97
C ALA A 35 -19.69 -25.27 2.44
N SER A 36 -20.57 -25.95 1.70
CA SER A 36 -20.29 -27.26 1.10
C SER A 36 -19.16 -27.19 0.07
N ILE A 37 -19.10 -26.12 -0.74
CA ILE A 37 -18.02 -25.93 -1.70
C ILE A 37 -16.66 -25.72 -0.98
N CYS A 38 -16.64 -24.98 0.14
CA CYS A 38 -15.43 -24.82 0.96
C CYS A 38 -14.93 -26.17 1.51
N VAL A 39 -15.85 -27.02 2.02
CA VAL A 39 -15.53 -28.38 2.48
C VAL A 39 -15.00 -29.23 1.32
N HIS A 40 -15.65 -29.19 0.16
CA HIS A 40 -15.24 -29.94 -1.02
C HIS A 40 -13.83 -29.58 -1.49
N ARG A 41 -13.49 -28.28 -1.53
CA ARG A 41 -12.14 -27.82 -1.88
C ARG A 41 -11.09 -28.29 -0.88
N ALA A 42 -11.40 -28.23 0.42
CA ALA A 42 -10.51 -28.75 1.45
C ALA A 42 -10.28 -30.26 1.30
N VAL A 43 -11.33 -31.05 1.06
CA VAL A 43 -11.21 -32.50 0.84
C VAL A 43 -10.35 -32.82 -0.39
N ASN A 44 -10.60 -32.13 -1.51
CA ASN A 44 -9.80 -32.31 -2.73
C ASN A 44 -8.32 -32.03 -2.51
N CYS A 45 -7.98 -31.02 -1.70
CA CYS A 45 -6.59 -30.75 -1.34
C CYS A 45 -5.94 -31.94 -0.62
N TYR A 46 -6.63 -32.56 0.35
CA TYR A 46 -6.15 -33.76 1.02
C TYR A 46 -5.96 -34.93 0.04
N LEU A 47 -6.96 -35.19 -0.80
CA LEU A 47 -6.92 -36.30 -1.76
C LEU A 47 -5.80 -36.13 -2.79
N HIS A 48 -5.64 -34.94 -3.37
CA HIS A 48 -4.57 -34.66 -4.34
C HIS A 48 -3.16 -34.82 -3.77
N ASN A 49 -2.99 -34.56 -2.47
CA ASN A 49 -1.71 -34.73 -1.78
C ASN A 49 -1.51 -36.13 -1.18
N GLY A 50 -2.47 -37.05 -1.36
CA GLY A 50 -2.42 -38.40 -0.77
C GLY A 50 -2.52 -38.39 0.76
N TRP A 51 -3.08 -37.34 1.35
CA TRP A 51 -3.22 -37.21 2.79
C TRP A 51 -4.50 -37.87 3.30
N GLN A 52 -4.42 -38.45 4.49
CA GLN A 52 -5.60 -38.89 5.22
C GLN A 52 -6.43 -37.69 5.66
N ILE A 53 -7.74 -37.74 5.38
CA ILE A 53 -8.68 -36.70 5.76
C ILE A 53 -8.70 -36.62 7.30
N LYS A 54 -8.54 -35.41 7.85
CA LYS A 54 -8.55 -35.20 9.29
C LYS A 54 -9.98 -35.23 9.84
N THR A 55 -10.12 -35.67 11.09
CA THR A 55 -11.41 -35.84 11.78
C THR A 55 -12.28 -34.59 11.81
N ASP A 56 -11.68 -33.40 11.91
CA ASP A 56 -12.40 -32.13 11.85
C ASP A 56 -13.12 -31.92 10.50
N LEU A 57 -12.52 -32.37 9.40
CA LEU A 57 -13.10 -32.30 8.06
C LEU A 57 -14.10 -33.44 7.82
N GLU A 58 -13.87 -34.62 8.39
CA GLU A 58 -14.85 -35.72 8.39
C GLU A 58 -16.14 -35.31 9.13
N GLN A 59 -16.03 -34.56 10.22
CA GLN A 59 -17.19 -34.02 10.93
C GLN A 59 -17.99 -33.04 10.08
N LEU A 60 -17.33 -32.23 9.25
CA LEU A 60 -18.00 -31.31 8.33
C LEU A 60 -18.72 -32.04 7.20
N LEU A 61 -18.13 -33.12 6.67
CA LEU A 61 -18.77 -33.97 5.65
C LEU A 61 -20.05 -34.65 6.14
N ASN A 62 -20.16 -34.91 7.44
CA ASN A 62 -21.33 -35.55 8.06
C ASN A 62 -22.40 -34.55 8.51
N GLN A 63 -22.24 -33.25 8.24
CA GLN A 63 -23.23 -32.25 8.63
C GLN A 63 -24.49 -32.31 7.74
N PRO A 64 -25.70 -32.07 8.29
CA PRO A 64 -26.94 -32.09 7.51
C PRO A 64 -27.01 -31.06 6.38
N TRP A 65 -26.26 -29.96 6.50
CA TRP A 65 -26.18 -28.91 5.48
C TRP A 65 -25.20 -29.24 4.36
N TYR A 66 -24.35 -30.26 4.52
CA TYR A 66 -23.35 -30.61 3.53
C TYR A 66 -24.00 -31.26 2.31
N ASN A 67 -23.73 -30.70 1.14
CA ASN A 67 -24.20 -31.20 -0.14
C ASN A 67 -23.01 -31.53 -1.05
N HIS A 68 -22.91 -32.80 -1.45
CA HIS A 68 -21.84 -33.29 -2.34
C HIS A 68 -22.07 -32.92 -3.82
N GLN A 69 -23.25 -32.45 -4.19
CA GLN A 69 -23.64 -32.12 -5.57
C GLN A 69 -23.46 -30.64 -5.92
N VAL A 70 -22.77 -29.87 -5.07
CA VAL A 70 -22.57 -28.44 -5.29
C VAL A 70 -21.63 -28.16 -6.46
N ASN A 71 -21.96 -27.12 -7.24
CA ASN A 71 -21.07 -26.64 -8.29
C ASN A 71 -19.90 -25.86 -7.68
N THR A 72 -18.70 -26.45 -7.74
CA THR A 72 -17.48 -25.89 -7.14
C THR A 72 -16.94 -24.66 -7.87
N GLU A 73 -17.34 -24.43 -9.12
CA GLU A 73 -16.88 -23.30 -9.94
C GLU A 73 -17.40 -21.94 -9.41
N LEU A 74 -18.48 -21.95 -8.64
CA LEU A 74 -19.11 -20.74 -8.09
C LEU A 74 -18.35 -20.13 -6.89
N LEU A 75 -17.38 -20.86 -6.32
CA LEU A 75 -16.67 -20.39 -5.12
C LEU A 75 -15.85 -19.13 -5.41
N THR A 76 -15.18 -19.09 -6.55
CA THR A 76 -14.27 -17.99 -6.88
C THR A 76 -15.04 -16.68 -7.03
N SER A 77 -16.15 -16.67 -7.76
CA SER A 77 -17.01 -15.49 -7.92
C SER A 77 -17.62 -15.06 -6.59
N PHE A 78 -18.11 -16.00 -5.78
CA PHE A 78 -18.64 -15.72 -4.45
C PHE A 78 -17.59 -15.10 -3.51
N ILE A 79 -16.39 -15.67 -3.46
CA ILE A 79 -15.27 -15.16 -2.67
C ILE A 79 -14.90 -13.75 -3.12
N LEU A 80 -14.77 -13.53 -4.44
CA LEU A 80 -14.42 -12.22 -4.97
C LEU A 80 -15.48 -11.17 -4.61
N GLN A 81 -16.76 -11.48 -4.79
CA GLN A 81 -17.87 -10.60 -4.41
C GLN A 81 -17.84 -10.26 -2.91
N ARG A 82 -17.69 -11.27 -2.03
CA ARG A 82 -17.60 -11.05 -0.57
C ARG A 82 -16.29 -10.36 -0.15
N SER A 83 -15.24 -10.43 -0.97
CA SER A 83 -13.96 -9.78 -0.70
C SER A 83 -13.92 -8.30 -1.08
N GLN A 84 -14.81 -7.84 -1.98
CA GLN A 84 -14.82 -6.46 -2.48
C GLN A 84 -15.01 -5.44 -1.33
N ASN A 85 -15.86 -5.74 -0.35
CA ASN A 85 -16.09 -4.87 0.80
C ASN A 85 -15.18 -5.21 2.00
N ALA A 86 -14.35 -6.25 1.92
CA ALA A 86 -13.51 -6.66 3.03
C ALA A 86 -12.43 -5.62 3.36
N ALA A 87 -12.02 -4.80 2.38
CA ALA A 87 -11.11 -3.68 2.62
C ALA A 87 -11.77 -2.58 3.47
N ASP A 88 -13.08 -2.37 3.35
CA ASP A 88 -13.84 -1.39 4.13
C ASP A 88 -13.93 -1.80 5.60
N TYR A 89 -14.09 -3.10 5.86
CA TYR A 89 -14.02 -3.64 7.23
C TYR A 89 -12.63 -3.62 7.86
N LEU A 90 -11.56 -3.59 7.05
CA LEU A 90 -10.18 -3.60 7.55
C LEU A 90 -9.63 -2.21 7.84
N PHE A 91 -10.11 -1.19 7.11
CA PHE A 91 -9.52 0.14 7.11
C PHE A 91 -10.53 1.28 7.29
N GLY A 92 -11.83 0.98 7.40
CA GLY A 92 -12.88 1.98 7.61
C GLY A 92 -13.05 2.96 6.44
N GLU A 93 -13.49 4.18 6.76
CA GLU A 93 -13.56 5.29 5.80
C GLU A 93 -12.16 5.69 5.33
N ARG A 94 -12.06 6.04 4.04
CA ARG A 94 -10.78 6.32 3.40
C ARG A 94 -10.85 7.59 2.58
N VAL A 95 -9.77 8.35 2.63
CA VAL A 95 -9.57 9.54 1.79
C VAL A 95 -8.47 9.32 0.79
N GLN A 96 -8.63 9.98 -0.35
CA GLN A 96 -7.61 10.10 -1.37
C GLN A 96 -6.88 11.43 -1.17
N LYS A 97 -5.55 11.40 -1.04
CA LYS A 97 -4.71 12.60 -1.00
C LYS A 97 -3.56 12.51 -1.98
N LEU A 98 -3.39 13.56 -2.78
CA LEU A 98 -2.21 13.75 -3.61
C LEU A 98 -1.01 14.11 -2.70
N ALA A 99 0.15 13.56 -3.00
CA ALA A 99 1.37 13.77 -2.23
C ALA A 99 2.62 13.75 -3.12
N LEU A 100 3.71 14.28 -2.58
CA LEU A 100 5.04 14.22 -3.19
C LEU A 100 5.94 13.24 -2.42
N VAL A 101 6.71 12.42 -3.13
CA VAL A 101 7.74 11.60 -2.49
C VAL A 101 8.81 12.53 -1.90
N GLN A 102 8.92 12.56 -0.58
CA GLN A 102 9.85 13.44 0.15
C GLN A 102 11.26 12.84 0.22
N ASN A 103 11.35 11.55 0.56
CA ASN A 103 12.58 10.78 0.57
C ASN A 103 12.28 9.28 0.50
N ILE A 104 13.28 8.47 0.18
CA ILE A 104 13.21 7.00 0.21
C ILE A 104 14.06 6.52 1.38
N HIS A 105 13.52 5.61 2.20
CA HIS A 105 14.22 5.07 3.37
C HIS A 105 15.40 4.20 2.94
N ALA A 106 16.44 4.18 3.77
CA ALA A 106 17.59 3.28 3.57
C ALA A 106 17.14 1.82 3.40
N GLY A 107 17.67 1.16 2.37
CA GLY A 107 17.30 -0.22 2.02
C GLY A 107 15.97 -0.37 1.28
N ASN A 108 15.38 0.73 0.77
CA ASN A 108 14.19 0.73 -0.09
C ASN A 108 12.96 0.06 0.54
N ARG A 109 12.85 0.07 1.88
CA ARG A 109 11.74 -0.58 2.61
C ARG A 109 10.49 0.29 2.70
N GLY A 110 10.63 1.59 2.48
CA GLY A 110 9.57 2.58 2.54
C GLY A 110 10.04 3.94 2.06
N PHE A 111 9.16 4.91 2.09
CA PHE A 111 9.42 6.29 1.72
C PHE A 111 8.53 7.23 2.54
N HIS A 112 8.93 8.48 2.70
CA HIS A 112 8.02 9.51 3.20
C HIS A 112 7.30 10.19 2.04
N ALA A 113 5.99 10.36 2.19
CA ALA A 113 5.15 11.14 1.29
C ALA A 113 4.73 12.45 1.98
N TRP A 114 5.16 13.57 1.42
CA TRP A 114 4.75 14.90 1.88
C TRP A 114 3.35 15.21 1.35
N VAL A 115 2.41 15.49 2.26
CA VAL A 115 1.00 15.75 1.95
C VAL A 115 0.69 17.23 2.09
N SER A 116 1.27 17.88 3.11
CA SER A 116 1.17 19.33 3.34
C SER A 116 2.30 19.79 4.26
N ARG A 117 2.45 21.10 4.45
CA ARG A 117 3.45 21.67 5.38
C ARG A 117 3.40 21.11 6.81
N ASN A 118 2.26 20.53 7.21
CA ASN A 118 2.01 19.99 8.55
C ASN A 118 1.92 18.46 8.58
N GLN A 119 2.00 17.78 7.43
CA GLN A 119 1.76 16.36 7.34
C GLN A 119 2.70 15.69 6.33
N SER A 120 3.45 14.71 6.83
CA SER A 120 4.21 13.75 6.04
C SER A 120 3.91 12.35 6.57
N LEU A 121 3.67 11.39 5.67
CA LEU A 121 3.26 10.03 6.02
C LEU A 121 4.36 9.03 5.63
N SER A 122 4.60 8.05 6.49
CA SER A 122 5.50 6.94 6.20
C SER A 122 4.75 5.88 5.40
N VAL A 123 5.23 5.58 4.20
CA VAL A 123 4.64 4.61 3.30
C VAL A 123 5.54 3.39 3.20
N ARG A 124 4.94 2.20 3.37
CA ARG A 124 5.65 0.93 3.14
C ARG A 124 5.85 0.72 1.65
N MET A 125 7.07 0.39 1.23
CA MET A 125 7.39 0.21 -0.20
C MET A 125 6.53 -0.87 -0.87
N LYS A 126 6.09 -1.89 -0.11
CA LYS A 126 5.20 -2.95 -0.62
C LYS A 126 3.83 -2.45 -1.12
N LEU A 127 3.41 -1.25 -0.72
CA LEU A 127 2.16 -0.63 -1.20
C LEU A 127 2.36 0.03 -2.57
N TRP A 128 3.60 0.32 -2.95
CA TRP A 128 3.97 0.71 -4.30
C TRP A 128 4.09 -0.55 -5.15
N SER A 129 2.97 -0.95 -5.75
CA SER A 129 2.89 -2.15 -6.60
C SER A 129 3.28 -1.90 -8.05
N ASP A 130 3.45 -0.63 -8.45
CA ASP A 130 3.91 -0.31 -9.79
C ASP A 130 5.39 -0.62 -9.94
N LYS A 131 5.74 -1.30 -11.03
CA LYS A 131 7.15 -1.60 -11.38
C LYS A 131 7.90 -0.36 -11.89
N LEU A 132 7.33 0.82 -11.73
CA LEU A 132 7.96 2.08 -12.10
C LEU A 132 8.96 2.49 -11.01
N PRO A 133 10.12 3.03 -11.40
CA PRO A 133 11.04 3.62 -10.44
C PRO A 133 10.34 4.78 -9.74
N LEU A 134 10.49 4.83 -8.41
CA LEU A 134 9.98 5.90 -7.57
C LEU A 134 11.16 6.76 -7.12
N SER A 135 11.05 8.07 -7.24
CA SER A 135 12.10 9.04 -6.86
C SER A 135 11.52 10.18 -6.02
N PRO A 136 12.34 10.82 -5.16
CA PRO A 136 11.95 12.08 -4.53
C PRO A 136 11.48 13.13 -5.56
N GLY A 137 10.41 13.85 -5.22
CA GLY A 137 9.73 14.80 -6.10
C GLY A 137 8.67 14.20 -7.01
N ASP A 138 8.54 12.87 -7.09
CA ASP A 138 7.46 12.26 -7.88
C ASP A 138 6.10 12.41 -7.19
N TYR A 139 5.05 12.56 -7.99
CA TYR A 139 3.67 12.66 -7.51
C TYR A 139 3.06 11.26 -7.31
N VAL A 140 2.41 11.08 -6.17
CA VAL A 140 1.69 9.85 -5.83
C VAL A 140 0.31 10.15 -5.26
N GLN A 141 -0.64 9.28 -5.56
CA GLN A 141 -1.96 9.28 -4.97
C GLN A 141 -1.98 8.30 -3.80
N LEU A 142 -2.22 8.81 -2.59
CA LEU A 142 -2.34 8.00 -1.37
C LEU A 142 -3.80 7.70 -1.09
N THR A 143 -4.09 6.44 -0.78
CA THR A 143 -5.32 6.05 -0.08
C THR A 143 -5.01 5.91 1.40
N ILE A 144 -5.69 6.69 2.23
CA ILE A 144 -5.40 6.82 3.66
C ILE A 144 -6.66 6.44 4.44
N ALA A 145 -6.53 5.56 5.43
CA ALA A 145 -7.59 5.28 6.40
C ALA A 145 -7.81 6.50 7.30
N GLU A 146 -9.06 6.97 7.44
CA GLU A 146 -9.34 8.17 8.23
C GLU A 146 -9.07 7.97 9.72
N GLU A 147 -9.38 6.78 10.24
CA GLU A 147 -9.31 6.43 11.66
C GLU A 147 -7.91 6.63 12.26
N ASP A 148 -6.87 6.13 11.58
CA ASP A 148 -5.50 6.11 12.11
C ASP A 148 -4.46 6.78 11.20
N GLN A 149 -4.91 7.36 10.08
CA GLN A 149 -4.05 7.97 9.04
C GLN A 149 -3.05 6.99 8.42
N SER A 150 -3.30 5.67 8.51
CA SER A 150 -2.47 4.67 7.86
C SER A 150 -2.64 4.70 6.34
N VAL A 151 -1.52 4.55 5.62
CA VAL A 151 -1.55 4.45 4.15
C VAL A 151 -1.82 3.00 3.78
N VAL A 152 -2.88 2.78 3.01
CA VAL A 152 -3.36 1.43 2.67
C VAL A 152 -3.15 1.07 1.19
N ALA A 153 -2.98 2.07 0.33
CA ALA A 153 -2.61 1.90 -1.06
C ALA A 153 -1.91 3.16 -1.60
N VAL A 154 -1.05 2.98 -2.60
CA VAL A 154 -0.41 4.07 -3.34
C VAL A 154 -0.46 3.77 -4.83
N ALA A 155 -0.76 4.80 -5.61
CA ALA A 155 -0.70 4.76 -7.07
C ALA A 155 0.12 5.95 -7.62
N PRO A 156 0.71 5.84 -8.82
CA PRO A 156 1.28 6.96 -9.54
C PRO A 156 0.23 8.04 -9.74
N ALA A 157 0.64 9.31 -9.67
CA ALA A 157 -0.20 10.43 -9.98
C ALA A 157 0.47 11.36 -10.99
N GLN A 158 -0.34 12.09 -11.74
CA GLN A 158 0.17 13.18 -12.57
C GLN A 158 0.48 14.39 -11.69
N ALA A 159 1.44 15.20 -12.14
CA ALA A 159 1.76 16.46 -11.48
C ALA A 159 0.54 17.38 -11.47
N GLN A 160 0.19 17.89 -10.29
CA GLN A 160 -0.88 18.86 -10.11
C GLN A 160 -0.45 19.89 -9.05
N PRO A 161 -0.95 21.13 -9.11
CA PRO A 161 -0.64 22.14 -8.10
C PRO A 161 -1.00 21.66 -6.70
N LEU A 162 -0.01 21.70 -5.81
CA LEU A 162 -0.19 21.47 -4.38
C LEU A 162 0.14 22.76 -3.64
N THR A 163 -0.73 23.15 -2.71
CA THR A 163 -0.43 24.29 -1.82
C THR A 163 0.85 23.98 -1.05
N ASP A 164 1.73 24.97 -0.88
CA ASP A 164 3.01 24.82 -0.18
C ASP A 164 3.99 23.83 -0.86
N ALA A 165 3.80 23.54 -2.14
CA ALA A 165 4.75 22.85 -3.00
C ALA A 165 4.92 23.61 -4.31
N GLY A 166 6.02 23.38 -5.01
CA GLY A 166 6.23 23.97 -6.31
C GLY A 166 7.61 23.71 -6.86
N GLU A 167 7.93 24.46 -7.90
CA GLU A 167 9.19 24.35 -8.64
C GLU A 167 9.84 25.73 -8.75
N ILE A 168 11.16 25.78 -8.80
CA ILE A 168 11.94 27.00 -9.02
C ILE A 168 13.17 26.67 -9.86
N GLU A 169 13.54 27.59 -10.73
CA GLU A 169 14.79 27.53 -11.48
C GLU A 169 15.65 28.74 -11.13
N ASP A 170 16.82 28.52 -10.53
CA ASP A 170 17.74 29.59 -10.10
C ASP A 170 19.17 29.03 -9.94
N ILE A 171 20.12 29.88 -9.57
CA ILE A 171 21.53 29.52 -9.34
C ILE A 171 21.66 28.74 -8.03
N LEU A 172 22.30 27.57 -8.11
CA LEU A 172 22.72 26.76 -6.96
C LEU A 172 23.93 27.42 -6.29
N ARG A 173 23.80 27.73 -4.99
CA ARG A 173 24.87 28.31 -4.17
C ARG A 173 25.24 27.35 -3.05
N VAL A 174 26.38 26.68 -3.18
CA VAL A 174 26.86 25.69 -2.21
C VAL A 174 27.59 26.41 -1.08
N THR A 175 27.31 26.01 0.16
CA THR A 175 27.97 26.55 1.36
C THR A 175 29.21 25.73 1.71
N GLU A 176 30.12 26.31 2.50
CA GLU A 176 31.29 25.58 3.04
C GLU A 176 30.91 24.31 3.83
N LYS A 177 29.70 24.29 4.40
CA LYS A 177 29.18 23.13 5.13
C LYS A 177 28.63 22.04 4.20
N GLY A 178 28.57 22.25 2.89
CA GLY A 178 28.18 21.27 1.87
C GLY A 178 26.67 21.17 1.60
N PHE A 179 25.82 21.95 2.27
CA PHE A 179 24.43 22.15 1.83
C PHE A 179 24.38 23.37 0.91
N ALA A 180 23.28 23.57 0.19
CA ALA A 180 23.16 24.65 -0.77
C ALA A 180 21.83 25.42 -0.64
N PHE A 181 21.72 26.50 -1.40
CA PHE A 181 20.47 27.23 -1.63
C PHE A 181 20.23 27.46 -3.12
N VAL A 182 18.97 27.45 -3.52
CA VAL A 182 18.47 27.88 -4.84
C VAL A 182 17.38 28.90 -4.58
N GLY A 183 17.65 30.18 -4.84
CA GLY A 183 16.82 31.28 -4.35
C GLY A 183 16.68 31.25 -2.82
N ASP A 184 15.45 31.12 -2.33
CA ASP A 184 15.10 30.97 -0.91
C ASP A 184 14.94 29.50 -0.46
N THR A 185 15.24 28.54 -1.34
CA THR A 185 15.06 27.11 -1.09
C THR A 185 16.31 26.48 -0.50
N PHE A 186 16.19 25.89 0.69
CA PHE A 186 17.24 25.08 1.28
C PHE A 186 17.41 23.74 0.54
N VAL A 187 18.64 23.44 0.11
CA VAL A 187 19.01 22.18 -0.53
C VAL A 187 19.86 21.34 0.44
N PRO A 188 19.34 20.21 0.95
CA PRO A 188 20.08 19.27 1.78
C PRO A 188 21.36 18.77 1.11
N LYS A 189 22.41 18.48 1.90
CA LYS A 189 23.74 18.07 1.38
C LYS A 189 23.69 16.87 0.43
N ASP A 190 22.83 15.91 0.76
CA ASP A 190 22.58 14.67 0.01
C ASP A 190 21.92 14.91 -1.36
N LEU A 191 21.31 16.09 -1.57
CA LEU A 191 20.72 16.50 -2.83
C LEU A 191 21.59 17.49 -3.62
N VAL A 192 22.77 17.89 -3.11
CA VAL A 192 23.66 18.82 -3.82
C VAL A 192 24.46 18.05 -4.88
N PRO A 193 24.24 18.32 -6.19
CA PRO A 193 25.02 17.67 -7.23
C PRO A 193 26.47 18.19 -7.26
N ALA A 194 27.42 17.27 -7.45
CA ALA A 194 28.84 17.60 -7.48
C ALA A 194 29.21 18.51 -8.66
N GLY A 195 30.03 19.54 -8.41
CA GLY A 195 30.52 20.45 -9.47
C GLY A 195 29.50 21.46 -10.00
N MET A 196 28.31 21.54 -9.40
CA MET A 196 27.22 22.41 -9.87
C MET A 196 27.12 23.75 -9.12
N ASP A 197 28.10 24.09 -8.28
CA ASP A 197 28.11 25.40 -7.62
C ASP A 197 28.18 26.53 -8.65
N GLY A 198 27.33 27.55 -8.48
CA GLY A 198 27.19 28.65 -9.41
C GLY A 198 26.40 28.34 -10.70
N GLN A 199 25.92 27.10 -10.88
CA GLN A 199 25.14 26.71 -12.06
C GLN A 199 23.64 26.94 -11.84
N LYS A 200 22.93 27.22 -12.93
CA LYS A 200 21.45 27.26 -12.91
C LYS A 200 20.92 25.83 -12.83
N VAL A 201 19.96 25.59 -11.93
CA VAL A 201 19.33 24.28 -11.73
C VAL A 201 17.84 24.44 -11.53
N HIS A 202 17.09 23.39 -11.82
CA HIS A 202 15.66 23.30 -11.53
C HIS A 202 15.43 22.49 -10.26
N VAL A 203 14.52 22.95 -9.39
CA VAL A 203 14.29 22.36 -8.08
C VAL A 203 12.82 22.12 -7.84
N VAL A 204 12.46 20.88 -7.47
CA VAL A 204 11.16 20.57 -6.87
C VAL A 204 11.26 20.79 -5.37
N ARG A 205 10.37 21.59 -4.79
CA ARG A 205 10.43 22.05 -3.41
C ARG A 205 9.09 21.99 -2.69
N VAL A 206 9.16 21.90 -1.37
CA VAL A 206 8.00 21.96 -0.46
C VAL A 206 8.30 22.86 0.72
N VAL A 207 7.26 23.40 1.35
CA VAL A 207 7.38 24.08 2.63
C VAL A 207 7.43 23.03 3.75
N GLU A 208 8.43 23.16 4.61
CA GLU A 208 8.57 22.32 5.80
C GLU A 208 8.95 23.19 7.01
N LEU A 209 8.59 22.73 8.21
CA LEU A 209 9.00 23.39 9.45
C LEU A 209 10.50 23.14 9.69
N ASP A 210 11.30 24.20 9.61
CA ASP A 210 12.66 24.19 10.17
C ASP A 210 12.53 24.17 11.70
N LYS A 211 12.68 22.98 12.29
CA LYS A 211 12.58 22.76 13.74
C LYS A 211 13.63 23.54 14.53
N THR A 212 14.78 23.84 13.93
CA THR A 212 15.85 24.60 14.59
C THR A 212 15.47 26.06 14.71
N LYS A 213 14.85 26.62 13.66
CA LYS A 213 14.45 28.04 13.60
C LYS A 213 12.99 28.27 13.98
N ASN A 214 12.25 27.20 14.26
CA ASN A 214 10.81 27.19 14.51
C ASN A 214 10.01 28.03 13.50
N ARG A 215 10.33 27.88 12.21
CA ARG A 215 9.67 28.62 11.13
C ARG A 215 9.55 27.75 9.88
N TYR A 216 8.51 28.01 9.10
CA TYR A 216 8.36 27.37 7.80
C TYR A 216 9.36 27.95 6.81
N GLY A 217 9.90 27.09 5.94
CA GLY A 217 10.78 27.47 4.86
C GLY A 217 10.74 26.46 3.72
N TRP A 218 11.19 26.89 2.55
CA TRP A 218 11.28 26.04 1.37
C TRP A 218 12.45 25.07 1.49
N ARG A 219 12.19 23.79 1.24
CA ARG A 219 13.16 22.71 1.19
C ARG A 219 13.06 21.98 -0.14
N ALA A 220 14.20 21.70 -0.76
CA ALA A 220 14.28 20.90 -1.98
C ALA A 220 13.97 19.42 -1.68
N LEU A 221 13.18 18.81 -2.55
CA LEU A 221 12.98 17.35 -2.65
C LEU A 221 13.85 16.75 -3.77
N LYS A 222 14.06 17.50 -4.85
CA LYS A 222 14.80 17.07 -6.03
C LYS A 222 15.52 18.25 -6.67
N VAL A 223 16.75 18.03 -7.10
CA VAL A 223 17.50 18.98 -7.95
C VAL A 223 17.67 18.32 -9.32
N ILE A 224 17.32 19.04 -10.37
CA ILE A 224 17.39 18.62 -11.75
C ILE A 224 18.42 19.52 -12.43
N ILE A 225 19.43 18.88 -13.01
CA ILE A 225 20.50 19.53 -13.76
C ILE A 225 19.99 19.74 -15.18
N SER A 226 20.09 20.97 -15.68
CA SER A 226 19.83 21.33 -17.08
C SER A 226 20.98 20.88 -17.99
#